data_AF-A0A2Z6NB05-F1
#
_entry.id   AF-A0A2Z6NB05-F1
#
_cell.length_a   1.000
_cell.length_b   1.000
_cell.length_c   1.000
_cell.angle_alpha   90.00
_cell.angle_beta   90.00
_cell.angle_gamma   90.00
#
_symmetry.space_group_name_H-M   'P 1'
#
loop_
_entity.id
_entity.type
_entity.pdbx_description
1 polymer ?
#
loop_
_entity_poly.entity_id
_entity_poly.type
_entity_poly.pdbx_seq_one_letter_code
_entity_poly.pdbx_strand_id
1 'polypeptide(L)'
;VNPTVLGTKPLSCEGHSAVLLKDRIVILKKNPKPDDHTWFLEVDTQYVRKQQKILGTEVVAWSKGVIGNVAEHVVISGPSGVGKGTLISMLMKEFPSMFGFSVSHTTRAPRGTEKDGVHYHFTERSIMEKEIKDGKFLEFASV
;
A
#
# COMPACT_ATOMS: atom_id res chain seq x y z
N VAL A 1 -22.11 -6.62 -19.99
CA VAL A 1 -21.95 -7.12 -18.61
C VAL A 1 -21.36 -5.99 -17.80
N ASN A 2 -21.81 -5.75 -16.56
CA ASN A 2 -21.19 -4.74 -15.69
C ASN A 2 -20.03 -5.40 -14.95
N PRO A 3 -18.77 -5.00 -15.18
CA PRO A 3 -17.64 -5.61 -14.51
C PRO A 3 -17.64 -5.26 -13.02
N THR A 4 -17.10 -6.16 -12.20
CA THR A 4 -16.78 -5.86 -10.81
C THR A 4 -15.65 -4.82 -10.77
N VAL A 5 -15.88 -3.70 -10.09
CA VAL A 5 -14.89 -2.60 -9.99
C VAL A 5 -14.18 -2.69 -8.64
N LEU A 6 -12.85 -2.82 -8.68
CA LEU A 6 -11.99 -2.81 -7.50
C LEU A 6 -11.25 -1.47 -7.37
N GLY A 7 -10.74 -1.19 -6.16
CA GLY A 7 -10.00 0.04 -5.86
C GLY A 7 -10.89 1.27 -5.72
N THR A 8 -10.27 2.41 -5.40
CA THR A 8 -10.98 3.67 -5.19
C THR A 8 -11.15 4.39 -6.52
N LYS A 9 -12.41 4.46 -6.99
CA LYS A 9 -12.76 5.23 -8.19
C LYS A 9 -12.47 6.73 -7.96
N PRO A 10 -11.86 7.43 -8.94
CA PRO A 10 -11.72 8.88 -8.86
C PRO A 10 -13.09 9.58 -8.76
N LEU A 11 -13.12 10.68 -8.04
CA LEU A 11 -14.30 11.55 -7.99
C LEU A 11 -14.62 12.04 -9.42
N SER A 12 -15.90 11.96 -9.80
CA SER A 12 -16.36 12.49 -11.08
C SER A 12 -16.11 14.01 -11.09
N CYS A 13 -15.38 14.48 -12.08
CA CYS A 13 -15.23 15.91 -12.34
C CYS A 13 -15.32 16.17 -13.86
N GLU A 14 -15.78 17.35 -14.22
CA GLU A 14 -15.84 17.76 -15.61
C GLU A 14 -14.43 17.90 -16.19
N GLY A 15 -14.24 17.40 -17.42
CA GLY A 15 -12.99 17.58 -18.15
C GLY A 15 -11.91 16.53 -17.90
N HIS A 16 -12.24 15.24 -17.99
CA HIS A 16 -11.21 14.19 -18.07
C HIS A 16 -10.80 13.92 -19.53
N SER A 17 -9.52 13.56 -19.71
CA SER A 17 -9.00 12.93 -20.91
C SER A 17 -8.54 11.51 -20.57
N ALA A 18 -8.78 10.56 -21.47
CA ALA A 18 -8.35 9.17 -21.30
C ALA A 18 -7.30 8.82 -22.35
N VAL A 19 -6.21 8.15 -21.94
CA VAL A 19 -5.18 7.62 -22.84
C VAL A 19 -5.09 6.12 -22.62
N LEU A 20 -5.24 5.34 -23.70
CA LEU A 20 -5.09 3.89 -23.65
C LEU A 20 -3.60 3.54 -23.65
N LEU A 21 -3.18 2.76 -22.64
CA LEU A 21 -1.96 1.98 -22.61
C LEU A 21 -2.32 0.51 -22.87
N LYS A 22 -1.31 -0.33 -23.13
CA LYS A 22 -1.53 -1.74 -23.52
C LYS A 22 -2.49 -2.50 -22.60
N ASP A 23 -2.34 -2.34 -21.28
CA ASP A 23 -3.09 -3.06 -20.24
C ASP A 23 -3.84 -2.13 -19.26
N ARG A 24 -3.78 -0.80 -19.49
CA ARG A 24 -4.31 0.23 -18.58
C ARG A 24 -4.89 1.40 -19.38
N ILE A 25 -5.83 2.13 -18.78
CA ILE A 25 -6.31 3.42 -19.30
C ILE A 25 -5.88 4.49 -18.29
N VAL A 26 -5.07 5.45 -18.73
CA VAL A 26 -4.70 6.62 -17.91
C VAL A 26 -5.83 7.64 -17.99
N ILE A 27 -6.31 8.09 -16.85
CA ILE A 27 -7.30 9.15 -16.73
C ILE A 27 -6.59 10.40 -16.20
N LEU A 28 -6.54 11.42 -17.05
CA LEU A 28 -5.93 12.72 -16.78
C LEU A 28 -7.03 13.75 -16.55
N LYS A 29 -6.90 14.54 -15.48
CA LYS A 29 -7.78 15.67 -15.21
C LYS A 29 -7.28 16.90 -15.98
N LYS A 30 -8.15 17.61 -16.70
CA LYS A 30 -7.81 18.89 -17.32
C LYS A 30 -7.58 19.93 -16.21
N ASN A 31 -6.50 20.70 -16.34
CA ASN A 31 -6.04 21.70 -15.37
C ASN A 31 -5.79 21.13 -13.96
N PRO A 32 -4.78 20.26 -13.79
CA PRO A 32 -4.48 19.65 -12.49
C PRO A 32 -4.03 20.69 -11.47
N LYS A 33 -4.55 20.60 -10.25
CA LYS A 33 -4.01 21.26 -9.05
C LYS A 33 -2.75 20.51 -8.57
N PRO A 34 -1.88 21.13 -7.75
CA PRO A 34 -0.69 20.47 -7.21
C PRO A 34 -0.97 19.14 -6.50
N ASP A 35 -2.14 19.00 -5.87
CA ASP A 35 -2.56 17.78 -5.18
C ASP A 35 -3.40 16.82 -6.05
N ASP A 36 -3.65 17.17 -7.32
CA ASP A 36 -4.42 16.29 -8.21
C ASP A 36 -3.59 15.07 -8.63
N HIS A 37 -4.21 13.91 -8.49
CA HIS A 37 -3.56 12.63 -8.76
C HIS A 37 -3.88 12.16 -10.18
N THR A 38 -2.88 11.59 -10.85
CA THR A 38 -3.11 10.78 -12.06
C THR A 38 -3.85 9.51 -11.66
N TRP A 39 -4.79 9.03 -12.47
CA TRP A 39 -5.51 7.79 -12.19
C TRP A 39 -5.30 6.79 -13.32
N PHE A 40 -5.31 5.51 -12.97
CA PHE A 40 -5.25 4.40 -13.91
C PHE A 40 -6.47 3.52 -13.71
N LEU A 41 -7.14 3.17 -14.80
CA LEU A 41 -8.09 2.07 -14.85
C LEU A 41 -7.38 0.86 -15.45
N GLU A 42 -7.10 -0.13 -14.61
CA GLU A 42 -6.50 -1.40 -14.99
C GLU A 42 -7.57 -2.31 -15.59
N VAL A 43 -7.30 -2.81 -16.80
CA VAL A 43 -8.27 -3.61 -17.56
C VAL A 43 -7.77 -5.04 -17.76
N ASP A 44 -6.47 -5.23 -17.97
CA ASP A 44 -5.89 -6.54 -18.32
C ASP A 44 -4.53 -6.80 -17.63
N THR A 45 -4.29 -6.14 -16.49
CA THR A 45 -3.08 -6.35 -15.69
C THR A 45 -3.07 -7.75 -15.08
N GLN A 46 -1.89 -8.25 -14.70
CA GLN A 46 -1.78 -9.55 -14.01
C GLN A 46 -2.66 -9.62 -12.76
N TYR A 47 -2.77 -8.51 -12.02
CA TYR A 47 -3.66 -8.38 -10.88
C TYR A 47 -5.13 -8.58 -11.28
N VAL A 48 -5.61 -7.83 -12.29
CA VAL A 48 -7.00 -7.94 -12.78
C VAL A 48 -7.32 -9.36 -13.23
N ARG A 49 -6.45 -9.98 -14.04
CA ARG A 49 -6.62 -11.38 -14.48
C ARG A 49 -6.71 -12.37 -13.33
N LYS A 50 -5.93 -12.15 -12.25
CA LYS A 50 -6.00 -12.98 -11.05
C LYS A 50 -7.34 -12.80 -10.33
N GLN A 51 -7.83 -11.56 -10.19
CA GLN A 51 -9.12 -11.28 -9.57
C GLN A 51 -10.29 -11.84 -10.37
N GLN A 52 -10.25 -11.76 -11.70
CA GLN A 52 -11.26 -12.39 -12.58
C GLN A 52 -11.37 -13.89 -12.32
N LYS A 53 -10.24 -14.60 -12.19
CA LYS A 53 -10.24 -16.04 -11.87
C LYS A 53 -10.82 -16.35 -10.49
N ILE A 54 -10.60 -15.46 -9.50
CA ILE A 54 -11.10 -15.64 -8.13
C ILE A 54 -12.60 -15.37 -8.05
N LEU A 55 -13.07 -14.29 -8.69
CA LEU A 55 -14.44 -13.82 -8.58
C LEU A 55 -15.38 -14.45 -9.61
N GLY A 56 -14.85 -15.04 -10.70
CA GLY A 56 -15.66 -15.62 -11.77
C GLY A 56 -16.43 -14.60 -12.59
N THR A 57 -16.08 -13.32 -12.51
CA THR A 57 -16.71 -12.21 -13.25
C THR A 57 -15.65 -11.43 -14.01
N GLU A 58 -16.08 -10.60 -14.98
CA GLU A 58 -15.23 -9.53 -15.48
C GLU A 58 -14.86 -8.58 -14.32
N VAL A 59 -13.62 -8.10 -14.32
CA VAL A 59 -13.07 -7.21 -13.29
C VAL A 59 -12.29 -6.10 -13.95
N VAL A 60 -12.39 -4.89 -13.41
CA VAL A 60 -11.47 -3.77 -13.66
C VAL A 60 -11.04 -3.18 -12.31
N ALA A 61 -9.89 -2.52 -12.24
CA ALA A 61 -9.40 -1.94 -10.98
C ALA A 61 -8.92 -0.50 -11.14
N TRP A 62 -9.28 0.38 -10.21
CA TRP A 62 -8.73 1.72 -10.14
C TRP A 62 -7.45 1.72 -9.31
N SER A 63 -6.39 2.31 -9.87
CA SER A 63 -5.16 2.60 -9.14
C SER A 63 -4.78 4.07 -9.28
N LYS A 64 -4.21 4.61 -8.20
CA LYS A 64 -3.75 5.99 -8.12
C LYS A 64 -2.33 6.04 -8.65
N GLY A 65 -2.12 6.90 -9.64
CA GLY A 65 -0.80 7.22 -10.16
C GLY A 65 0.02 7.99 -9.14
N VAL A 66 1.20 7.47 -8.85
CA VAL A 66 2.21 8.14 -8.03
C VAL A 66 3.25 8.71 -9.00
N ILE A 67 3.50 10.00 -8.94
CA ILE A 67 4.56 10.65 -9.73
C ILE A 67 5.85 10.53 -8.90
N GLY A 68 6.83 9.76 -9.41
CA GLY A 68 8.15 9.59 -8.78
C GLY A 68 8.80 8.24 -9.08
N ASN A 69 10.06 8.08 -8.70
CA ASN A 69 10.71 6.77 -8.64
C ASN A 69 10.09 6.03 -7.45
N VAL A 70 9.06 5.22 -7.69
CA VAL A 70 8.46 4.40 -6.64
C VAL A 70 9.42 3.26 -6.37
N ALA A 71 10.18 3.35 -5.28
CA ALA A 71 10.86 2.18 -4.75
C ALA A 71 9.78 1.14 -4.41
N GLU A 72 9.81 -0.02 -5.08
CA GLU A 72 8.92 -1.11 -4.74
C GLU A 72 9.16 -1.55 -3.30
N HIS A 73 8.09 -1.75 -2.54
CA HIS A 73 8.18 -2.24 -1.17
C HIS A 73 8.40 -3.75 -1.21
N VAL A 74 9.35 -4.24 -0.43
CA VAL A 74 9.59 -5.68 -0.26
C VAL A 74 8.93 -6.16 1.02
N VAL A 75 7.97 -7.09 0.90
CA VAL A 75 7.29 -7.70 2.05
C VAL A 75 7.89 -9.08 2.33
N ILE A 76 8.44 -9.26 3.53
CA ILE A 76 8.98 -10.56 4.00
C ILE A 76 8.01 -11.14 5.03
N SER A 77 7.26 -12.16 4.63
CA SER A 77 6.24 -12.81 5.46
C SER A 77 6.60 -14.27 5.80
N GLY A 78 6.12 -14.76 6.95
CA GLY A 78 6.31 -16.15 7.39
C GLY A 78 6.11 -16.31 8.91
N PRO A 79 5.94 -17.54 9.43
CA PRO A 79 5.70 -17.81 10.85
C PRO A 79 6.78 -17.25 11.79
N SER A 80 6.48 -17.17 13.09
CA SER A 80 7.51 -16.83 14.09
C SER A 80 8.65 -17.85 14.05
N GLY A 81 9.90 -17.40 14.24
CA GLY A 81 11.08 -18.28 14.28
C GLY A 81 11.71 -18.66 12.94
N VAL A 82 11.10 -18.38 11.78
CA VAL A 82 11.65 -18.78 10.46
C VAL A 82 12.83 -17.95 9.95
N GLY A 83 13.36 -17.02 10.74
CA GLY A 83 14.55 -16.22 10.38
C GLY A 83 14.28 -14.91 9.63
N LYS A 84 13.03 -14.41 9.55
CA LYS A 84 12.69 -13.15 8.86
C LYS A 84 13.52 -11.95 9.35
N GLY A 85 13.63 -11.79 10.67
CA GLY A 85 14.41 -10.70 11.27
C GLY A 85 15.89 -10.77 10.92
N THR A 86 16.45 -11.98 10.82
CA THR A 86 17.83 -12.20 10.37
C THR A 86 18.02 -11.76 8.93
N LEU A 87 17.14 -12.17 8.02
CA LEU A 87 17.19 -11.76 6.62
C LEU A 87 17.06 -10.24 6.46
N ILE A 88 16.10 -9.62 7.15
CA ILE A 88 15.92 -8.16 7.16
C ILE A 88 17.20 -7.47 7.65
N SER A 89 17.80 -7.95 8.74
CA SER A 89 19.04 -7.38 9.29
C SER A 89 20.21 -7.49 8.31
N MET A 90 20.31 -8.60 7.57
CA MET A 90 21.31 -8.79 6.52
C MET A 90 21.09 -7.81 5.37
N LEU A 91 19.86 -7.66 4.88
CA LEU A 91 19.51 -6.72 3.80
C LEU A 91 19.84 -5.27 4.17
N MET A 92 19.47 -4.85 5.39
CA MET A 92 19.75 -3.50 5.89
C MET A 92 21.26 -3.25 6.03
N LYS A 93 22.04 -4.27 6.40
CA LYS A 93 23.50 -4.16 6.54
C LYS A 93 24.21 -4.14 5.19
N GLU A 94 23.76 -4.95 4.24
CA GLU A 94 24.38 -5.08 2.92
C GLU A 94 24.03 -3.90 2.00
N PHE A 95 22.82 -3.36 2.10
CA PHE A 95 22.34 -2.24 1.28
C PHE A 95 21.79 -1.07 2.13
N PRO A 96 22.62 -0.43 2.98
CA PRO A 96 22.17 0.55 3.97
C PRO A 96 21.60 1.85 3.36
N SER A 97 21.94 2.16 2.11
CA SER A 97 21.39 3.32 1.38
C SER A 97 20.16 2.99 0.52
N MET A 98 19.77 1.71 0.46
CA MET A 98 18.68 1.23 -0.41
C MET A 98 17.45 0.84 0.40
N PHE A 99 17.63 0.24 1.57
CA PHE A 99 16.53 -0.21 2.41
C PHE A 99 16.35 0.67 3.64
N GLY A 100 15.08 1.01 3.90
CA GLY A 100 14.59 1.45 5.20
C GLY A 100 13.75 0.35 5.83
N PHE A 101 13.72 0.29 7.16
CA PHE A 101 12.85 -0.63 7.88
C PHE A 101 11.58 0.08 8.36
N SER A 102 10.42 -0.50 8.09
CA SER A 102 9.13 0.01 8.61
C SER A 102 8.98 -0.38 10.07
N VAL A 103 8.94 0.60 10.97
CA VAL A 103 8.77 0.39 12.42
C VAL A 103 7.28 0.32 12.76
N SER A 104 6.83 -0.80 13.33
CA SER A 104 5.43 -1.01 13.72
C SER A 104 5.06 -0.21 14.97
N HIS A 105 3.77 0.06 15.15
CA HIS A 105 3.25 0.58 16.43
C HIS A 105 2.89 -0.57 17.38
N THR A 106 2.96 -0.32 18.69
CA THR A 106 2.48 -1.25 19.72
C THR A 106 1.91 -0.52 20.92
N THR A 107 0.91 -1.14 21.57
CA THR A 107 0.33 -0.64 22.84
C THR A 107 1.00 -1.24 24.07
N ARG A 108 1.95 -2.17 23.88
CA ARG A 108 2.73 -2.77 24.96
C ARG A 108 3.80 -1.77 25.42
N ALA A 109 4.07 -1.68 26.72
CA ALA A 109 5.20 -0.90 27.21
C ALA A 109 6.57 -1.43 26.68
N PRO A 110 7.57 -0.55 26.45
CA PRO A 110 8.93 -0.96 26.11
C PRO A 110 9.50 -1.95 27.14
N ARG A 111 10.27 -2.93 26.67
CA ARG A 111 10.99 -3.90 27.51
C ARG A 111 12.48 -3.62 27.48
N GLY A 112 13.10 -3.57 28.66
CA GLY A 112 14.55 -3.49 28.81
C GLY A 112 15.15 -2.30 28.06
N THR A 113 15.89 -2.59 26.98
CA THR A 113 16.61 -1.60 26.17
C THR A 113 15.88 -1.20 24.89
N GLU A 114 14.61 -1.62 24.71
CA GLU A 114 13.79 -1.18 23.58
C GLU A 114 13.68 0.36 23.56
N LYS A 115 13.85 0.93 22.36
CA LYS A 115 13.79 2.36 22.10
C LYS A 115 12.63 2.70 21.18
N ASP A 116 11.90 3.74 21.55
CA ASP A 116 10.83 4.31 20.72
C ASP A 116 11.36 4.79 19.37
N GLY A 117 10.58 4.54 18.31
CA GLY A 117 10.95 4.86 16.92
C GLY A 117 12.05 3.98 16.32
N VAL A 118 12.61 3.03 17.09
CA VAL A 118 13.61 2.07 16.60
C VAL A 118 13.04 0.66 16.58
N HIS A 119 12.47 0.22 17.70
CA HIS A 119 11.95 -1.14 17.82
C HIS A 119 10.44 -1.16 17.54
N TYR A 120 9.72 -0.21 18.14
CA TYR A 120 8.32 0.08 17.90
C TYR A 120 8.09 1.58 18.09
N HIS A 121 6.99 2.08 17.54
CA HIS A 121 6.35 3.28 18.06
C HIS A 121 5.42 2.88 19.20
N PHE A 122 5.81 3.22 20.42
CA PHE A 122 5.06 2.91 21.62
C PHE A 122 3.95 3.94 21.80
N THR A 123 2.70 3.50 21.78
CA THR A 123 1.53 4.38 21.86
C THR A 123 0.49 3.84 22.82
N GLU A 124 -0.49 4.67 23.19
CA GLU A 124 -1.61 4.23 23.98
C GLU A 124 -2.64 3.49 23.12
N ARG A 125 -3.36 2.54 23.71
CA ARG A 125 -4.42 1.79 23.02
C ARG A 125 -5.49 2.71 22.44
N SER A 126 -5.94 3.70 23.20
CA SER A 126 -6.93 4.69 22.79
C SER A 126 -6.51 5.45 21.52
N ILE A 127 -5.24 5.82 21.43
CA ILE A 127 -4.66 6.51 20.27
C ILE A 127 -4.61 5.56 19.07
N MET A 128 -4.08 4.35 19.26
CA MET A 128 -3.97 3.36 18.18
C MET A 128 -5.35 2.97 17.62
N GLU A 129 -6.35 2.76 18.47
CA GLU A 129 -7.73 2.43 18.05
C GLU A 129 -8.36 3.56 17.23
N LYS A 130 -8.14 4.81 17.63
CA LYS A 130 -8.58 5.98 16.85
C LYS A 130 -7.90 5.99 15.48
N GLU A 131 -6.60 5.78 15.42
CA GLU A 131 -5.85 5.81 14.17
C GLU A 131 -6.16 4.65 13.23
N ILE A 132 -6.48 3.47 13.79
CA ILE A 132 -7.04 2.35 13.03
C ILE A 132 -8.37 2.76 12.39
N LYS A 133 -9.27 3.39 13.15
CA LYS A 133 -10.56 3.87 12.64
C LYS A 133 -10.41 4.96 11.56
N ASP A 134 -9.39 5.81 11.70
CA ASP A 134 -9.06 6.86 10.75
C ASP A 134 -8.33 6.31 9.49
N GLY A 135 -8.11 4.99 9.39
CA GLY A 135 -7.50 4.35 8.22
C GLY A 135 -6.00 4.58 8.07
N LYS A 136 -5.29 4.87 9.18
CA LYS A 136 -3.85 5.14 9.16
C LYS A 136 -2.96 3.88 9.16
N PHE A 137 -3.53 2.71 9.36
CA PHE A 137 -2.81 1.43 9.41
C PHE A 137 -3.07 0.58 8.17
N LEU A 138 -2.00 0.02 7.58
CA LEU A 138 -2.10 -0.94 6.48
C LEU A 138 -2.56 -2.33 6.97
N GLU A 139 -2.11 -2.72 8.16
CA GLU A 139 -2.45 -3.98 8.82
C GLU A 139 -2.39 -3.77 10.35
N PHE A 140 -3.21 -4.51 11.11
CA PHE A 140 -3.18 -4.55 12.56
C PHE A 140 -3.65 -5.91 13.09
N ALA A 141 -3.17 -6.29 14.28
CA ALA A 141 -3.59 -7.51 14.97
C ALA A 141 -3.66 -7.27 16.48
N SER A 142 -4.62 -7.91 17.13
CA SER A 142 -4.69 -8.02 18.60
C SER A 142 -4.07 -9.35 19.00
N VAL A 143 -3.00 -9.30 19.79
CA VAL A 143 -2.24 -10.46 20.27
C VAL A 143 -2.16 -10.50 21.79
#